data_AF-D3F1H5-F1
#
_entry.id   AF-D3F1H5-F1
#
_cell.length_a   1.000
_cell.length_b   1.000
_cell.length_c   1.000
_cell.angle_alpha   90.00
_cell.angle_beta   90.00
_cell.angle_gamma   90.00
#
_symmetry.space_group_name_H-M   'P 1'
#
loop_
_entity.id
_entity.type
_entity.pdbx_description
1 polymer ?
#
loop_
_entity_poly.entity_id
_entity_poly.type
_entity_poly.pdbx_seq_one_letter_code
_entity_poly.pdbx_strand_id
1 'polypeptide(L)' 'MSEQPVRLGPECPGCGEPWLRPTTMPGRYRCVYCLKRYELVSVCPNCGEHSTIVRMSSTAIVICNHCKGSMLTPV' A
#
# COMPACT_ATOMS: atom_id res chain seq x y z
N MET A 1 19.34 -21.06 -13.07
CA MET A 1 18.69 -20.71 -11.79
C MET A 1 18.00 -19.38 -12.00
N SER A 2 16.67 -19.36 -12.03
CA SER A 2 15.91 -18.12 -12.21
C SER A 2 15.69 -17.52 -10.83
N GLU A 3 16.41 -16.44 -10.53
CA GLU A 3 16.28 -15.66 -9.29
C GLU A 3 14.86 -15.09 -9.23
N GLN A 4 13.96 -15.76 -8.51
CA GLN A 4 12.61 -15.24 -8.29
C GLN A 4 12.75 -14.03 -7.36
N PRO A 5 12.33 -12.81 -7.77
CA PRO A 5 12.45 -11.65 -6.90
C PRO A 5 11.59 -11.93 -5.66
N VAL A 6 12.26 -12.07 -4.52
CA VAL A 6 11.61 -12.28 -3.22
C VAL A 6 10.66 -11.10 -3.03
N ARG A 7 9.35 -11.33 -3.17
CA ARG A 7 8.35 -10.30 -2.92
C ARG A 7 8.25 -10.08 -1.41
N LEU A 8 9.15 -9.24 -0.90
CA LEU A 8 9.36 -8.96 0.53
C LEU A 8 8.17 -8.19 1.16
N GLY A 9 7.33 -7.57 0.34
CA GLY A 9 6.16 -6.83 0.78
C GLY A 9 5.64 -5.87 -0.29
N PRO A 10 4.62 -5.07 0.06
CA PRO A 10 4.15 -3.99 -0.81
C PRO A 10 5.22 -2.91 -1.00
N GLU A 11 5.28 -2.36 -2.20
CA GLU A 11 6.21 -1.29 -2.56
C GLU A 11 5.77 0.04 -1.95
N CYS A 12 6.73 0.80 -1.43
CA CYS A 12 6.49 2.11 -0.88
C CYS A 12 6.37 3.14 -2.03
N PRO A 13 5.26 3.91 -2.12
CA PRO A 13 5.10 4.88 -3.20
C PRO A 13 6.05 6.08 -3.12
N GLY A 14 6.71 6.30 -1.97
CA GLY A 14 7.66 7.39 -1.80
C GLY A 14 9.12 7.05 -2.13
N CYS A 15 9.57 5.83 -1.82
CA CYS A 15 10.97 5.42 -2.03
C CYS A 15 11.13 4.21 -2.98
N GLY A 16 10.03 3.59 -3.42
CA GLY A 16 10.04 2.44 -4.34
C GLY A 16 10.41 1.10 -3.70
N GLU A 17 10.79 1.07 -2.42
CA GLU A 17 11.24 -0.17 -1.80
C GLU A 17 10.11 -1.05 -1.26
N PRO A 18 10.27 -2.39 -1.27
CA PRO A 18 9.25 -3.37 -0.86
C PRO A 18 9.07 -3.51 0.67
N TRP A 19 9.61 -2.59 1.47
CA TRP A 19 9.64 -2.64 2.93
C TRP A 19 8.46 -1.91 3.60
N LEU A 20 7.31 -1.86 2.95
CA LEU A 20 6.11 -1.24 3.52
C LEU A 20 5.43 -2.20 4.51
N ARG A 21 5.33 -1.80 5.78
CA ARG A 21 4.74 -2.63 6.85
C ARG A 21 3.45 -2.01 7.37
N PRO A 22 2.41 -2.83 7.64
CA PRO A 22 1.23 -2.34 8.36
C PRO A 22 1.60 -1.96 9.79
N THR A 23 0.89 -0.98 10.35
CA THR A 23 1.04 -0.55 11.74
C THR A 23 -0.07 -1.13 12.62
N THR A 24 -0.07 -0.80 13.91
CA THR A 24 -1.12 -1.20 14.86
C THR A 24 -2.50 -0.65 14.52
N MET A 25 -2.57 0.42 13.69
CA MET A 25 -3.83 1.00 13.26
C MET A 25 -4.22 0.47 11.87
N PRO A 26 -5.46 -0.03 11.70
CA PRO A 26 -5.92 -0.56 10.43
C PRO A 26 -5.87 0.51 9.34
N GLY A 27 -5.43 0.13 8.15
CA GLY A 27 -5.24 1.05 7.04
C GLY A 27 -4.02 1.97 7.16
N ARG A 28 -3.24 1.94 8.25
CA ARG A 28 -1.98 2.69 8.33
C ARG A 28 -0.78 1.81 8.04
N TYR A 29 0.09 2.32 7.19
CA TYR A 29 1.33 1.68 6.77
C TYR A 29 2.52 2.59 7.07
N ARG A 30 3.67 1.99 7.33
CA ARG A 30 4.93 2.70 7.51
C ARG A 30 6.01 2.01 6.71
N CYS A 31 6.76 2.79 5.94
CA CYS A 31 7.97 2.29 5.30
C CYS A 31 9.09 2.19 6.33
N VAL A 32 9.78 1.06 6.40
CA VAL A 32 10.92 0.88 7.32
C VAL A 32 12.14 1.68 6.87
N TYR A 33 12.29 1.92 5.57
CA TYR A 33 13.44 2.60 5.00
C TYR A 33 13.31 4.13 5.05
N CYS A 34 12.32 4.71 4.35
CA CYS A 34 12.14 6.15 4.34
C CYS A 34 11.40 6.70 5.58
N LEU A 35 10.97 5.83 6.50
CA LEU A 35 10.22 6.15 7.72
C LEU A 35 8.90 6.92 7.52
N LYS A 36 8.49 7.17 6.26
CA LYS A 36 7.24 7.82 5.91
C LYS A 36 6.05 6.95 6.28
N ARG A 37 5.00 7.64 6.73
CA ARG A 37 3.72 7.06 7.09
C ARG A 37 2.77 7.23 5.92
N TYR A 38 1.93 6.23 5.73
CA TYR A 38 0.91 6.20 4.71
C TYR A 38 -0.39 5.74 5.34
N GLU A 39 -1.48 6.26 4.82
CA GLU A 39 -2.81 5.78 5.13
C GLU A 39 -3.50 5.27 3.87
N LEU A 40 -4.27 4.20 4.04
CA LEU A 40 -5.08 3.61 3.01
C LEU A 40 -6.37 4.41 2.91
N VAL A 41 -6.55 5.08 1.78
CA VAL A 41 -7.75 5.85 1.47
C VAL A 41 -8.70 5.02 0.63
N SER A 42 -10.02 5.21 0.84
CA SER A 42 -11.05 4.56 0.03
C SER A 42 -11.09 5.09 -1.40
N VAL A 43 -10.70 6.35 -1.59
CA VAL A 43 -10.65 7.01 -2.90
C VAL A 43 -9.23 6.93 -3.43
N CYS A 44 -9.04 6.37 -4.62
CA CYS A 44 -7.72 6.31 -5.23
C CYS A 44 -7.23 7.74 -5.55
N PRO A 45 -6.05 8.15 -5.07
CA PRO A 45 -5.51 9.50 -5.34
C PRO A 45 -5.08 9.69 -6.80
N ASN A 46 -4.90 8.60 -7.57
CA ASN A 46 -4.45 8.66 -8.96
C ASN A 46 -5.60 8.83 -9.96
N CYS A 47 -6.75 8.18 -9.73
CA CYS A 47 -7.85 8.17 -10.69
C CYS A 47 -9.23 8.54 -10.11
N GLY A 48 -9.34 8.75 -8.81
CA GLY A 48 -10.61 9.09 -8.14
C GLY A 48 -11.56 7.92 -7.92
N GLU A 49 -11.19 6.70 -8.31
CA GLU A 49 -12.06 5.52 -8.16
C GLU A 49 -12.18 5.14 -6.69
N HIS A 50 -13.41 4.87 -6.24
CA HIS A 50 -13.67 4.36 -4.91
C HIS A 50 -13.44 2.83 -4.88
N SER A 51 -12.46 2.37 -4.12
CA SER A 51 -12.33 0.94 -3.82
C SER A 51 -13.15 0.59 -2.59
N THR A 52 -13.89 -0.51 -2.66
CA THR A 52 -14.52 -1.11 -1.48
C THR A 52 -13.46 -1.69 -0.57
N ILE A 53 -13.02 -0.91 0.42
CA ILE A 53 -12.16 -1.42 1.50
C ILE A 53 -13.03 -2.33 2.37
N VAL A 54 -12.91 -3.64 2.17
CA VAL A 54 -13.61 -4.64 3.00
C VAL A 54 -13.01 -4.58 4.40
N ARG A 55 -13.74 -3.97 5.35
CA ARG A 55 -13.29 -3.67 6.72
C ARG A 55 -12.91 -4.89 7.58
N MET A 56 -13.11 -6.13 7.10
CA MET A 56 -12.84 -7.38 7.85
C MET A 56 -11.76 -8.28 7.23
N SER A 57 -11.12 -7.90 6.12
CA SER A 57 -10.06 -8.70 5.52
C SER A 57 -8.69 -8.18 5.97
N SER A 58 -7.90 -9.04 6.63
CA SER A 58 -6.50 -8.77 7.02
C SER A 58 -5.58 -8.46 5.84
N THR A 59 -6.06 -8.70 4.61
CA THR A 59 -5.43 -8.38 3.33
C THR A 59 -6.08 -7.13 2.72
N ALA A 60 -5.86 -5.96 3.36
CA ALA A 60 -6.33 -4.71 2.78
C ALA A 60 -5.64 -4.47 1.43
N ILE A 61 -6.45 -4.21 0.39
CA ILE A 61 -5.99 -3.98 -0.97
C ILE A 61 -5.34 -2.59 -1.03
N VAL A 62 -4.00 -2.55 -1.09
CA VAL A 62 -3.22 -1.30 -1.21
C VAL A 62 -3.08 -0.77 -2.64
N ILE A 63 -3.61 -1.50 -3.62
CA ILE A 63 -3.51 -1.22 -5.05
C ILE A 63 -4.90 -1.02 -5.65
N CYS A 64 -5.12 0.08 -6.35
CA CYS A 64 -6.39 0.37 -7.01
C CYS A 64 -6.70 -0.68 -8.08
N ASN A 65 -7.93 -1.18 -8.13
CA ASN A 65 -8.31 -2.15 -9.16
C ASN A 65 -8.37 -1.55 -10.56
N HIS A 66 -8.70 -0.26 -10.67
CA HIS A 66 -8.86 0.46 -11.94
C HIS A 66 -7.51 0.88 -12.54
N CYS A 67 -6.77 1.76 -11.87
CA CYS A 67 -5.50 2.28 -12.40
C CYS A 67 -4.26 1.48 -11.99
N LYS A 68 -4.41 0.45 -11.14
CA LYS A 68 -3.29 -0.29 -10.53
C LYS A 68 -2.29 0.59 -9.77
N GLY A 69 -2.65 1.84 -9.48
CA GLY A 69 -1.87 2.76 -8.67
C GLY A 69 -2.00 2.47 -7.17
N SER A 70 -1.07 2.99 -6.38
CA SER A 70 -1.12 2.89 -4.92
C SER A 70 -2.30 3.68 -4.36
N MET A 71 -3.08 3.06 -3.47
CA MET A 71 -4.14 3.70 -2.69
C MET A 71 -3.64 4.25 -1.35
N LEU A 72 -2.33 4.39 -1.24
CA LEU A 72 -1.64 4.83 -0.05
C LEU A 72 -1.30 6.30 -0.19
N THR A 73 -1.83 7.11 0.72
CA THR A 73 -1.58 8.55 0.75
C THR A 73 -0.59 8.87 1.87
N PRO A 74 0.47 9.65 1.61
CA PRO A 74 1.38 10.09 2.65
C PRO A 74 0.66 11.02 3.64
N VAL A 75 0.92 10.83 4.94
CA VAL A 75 0.34 11.61 6.05
C VAL A 75 1.41 12.30 6.89
#